data_AF-A0AAE3G635-F1
#
_entry.id   AF-A0AAE3G635-F1
#
_cell.length_a   1.000
_cell.length_b   1.000
_cell.length_c   1.000
_cell.angle_alpha   90.00
_cell.angle_beta   90.00
_cell.angle_gamma   90.00
#
_symmetry.space_group_name_H-M   'P 1'
#
loop_
_entity.id
_entity.type
_entity.pdbx_description
1 polymer ?
#
loop_
_entity_poly.entity_id
_entity_poly.type
_entity_poly.pdbx_seq_one_letter_code
_entity_poly.pdbx_strand_id
1 'polypeptide(L)'
;MVQPKSCSIPRCERGAALLVSLMLLAVLSLIVTTAASRAIHQERMAGQFRFQIEAAMAADAALLEAAWRLHGIGAAGLDGEVCGALIDGPIGNGATHARARYLATTLAGNAAALSACLDATDPSFAGADSAAREVAREAVAVRIRQAADACNGASRCYLLLAEGRVHAGRSSEGDLLARALAELVVSAEDAAPSLASAVTCFGMSGGACSVYVGGSPDSVDGRDYHLPDAFDCRGSGCRTAVREGGAHAPGVQIVGEGGVYGEGESGGGGGDGCVAGHHVTGCPQAVSHIDGAAAEALFGDYQAFWGDLQGAMGEAVYRDSALRTGDFGTRDNPQFTVLGDGATINGNASGAGVLVVGPGVRFSGTMSFEGIVLVLPWASLSTGNSTIYGSVIGLGGEVDTSVTVEGNGELRYSVEAIERALEAFGVDRADTPFADPATPEGSGSGLTPVFWSGNGG
;
A
#
# COMPACT_ATOMS: atom_id res chain seq x y z
N MET A 1 42.34 -124.46 17.64
CA MET A 1 42.92 -123.18 17.17
C MET A 1 41.80 -122.35 16.58
N VAL A 2 41.29 -121.39 17.34
CA VAL A 2 40.11 -120.59 16.98
C VAL A 2 40.62 -119.21 16.56
N GLN A 3 40.38 -118.84 15.30
CA GLN A 3 40.73 -117.53 14.76
C GLN A 3 39.87 -116.41 15.35
N PRO A 4 40.42 -115.19 15.54
CA PRO A 4 39.66 -114.03 15.97
C PRO A 4 38.87 -113.43 14.81
N LYS A 5 37.55 -113.25 15.00
CA LYS A 5 36.68 -112.46 14.11
C LYS A 5 36.90 -110.97 14.36
N SER A 6 37.35 -110.29 13.31
CA SER A 6 37.35 -108.84 13.15
C SER A 6 35.92 -108.30 13.14
N CYS A 7 35.63 -107.35 14.04
CA CYS A 7 34.38 -106.59 14.04
C CYS A 7 34.64 -105.28 13.29
N SER A 8 34.04 -105.15 12.11
CA SER A 8 34.05 -103.97 11.27
C SER A 8 33.29 -102.84 11.96
N ILE A 9 33.94 -101.68 12.06
CA ILE A 9 33.38 -100.43 12.56
C ILE A 9 32.44 -99.86 11.48
N PRO A 10 31.15 -99.56 11.78
CA PRO A 10 30.37 -98.68 10.94
C PRO A 10 29.79 -97.51 11.75
N ARG A 11 30.16 -96.30 11.31
CA ARG A 11 29.29 -95.10 11.29
C ARG A 11 29.01 -94.43 12.64
N CYS A 12 29.95 -93.58 13.11
CA CYS A 12 29.69 -92.58 14.16
C CYS A 12 29.63 -91.11 13.66
N GLU A 13 29.80 -90.83 12.37
CA GLU A 13 29.91 -89.43 11.89
C GLU A 13 28.60 -88.78 11.38
N ARG A 14 27.47 -89.48 11.41
CA ARG A 14 26.20 -88.94 10.86
C ARG A 14 25.51 -87.89 11.76
N GLY A 15 25.93 -87.74 13.01
CA GLY A 15 25.33 -86.76 13.95
C GLY A 15 25.88 -85.34 13.81
N ALA A 16 27.16 -85.18 13.45
CA ALA A 16 27.82 -83.87 13.42
C ALA A 16 27.35 -82.99 12.26
N ALA A 17 27.10 -83.58 11.08
CA ALA A 17 26.62 -82.85 9.91
C ALA A 17 25.25 -82.18 10.15
N LEU A 18 24.38 -82.82 10.94
CA LEU A 18 23.05 -82.29 11.24
C LEU A 18 23.14 -81.07 12.17
N LEU A 19 23.98 -81.13 13.21
CA LEU A 19 24.22 -80.01 14.13
C LEU A 19 24.85 -78.80 13.42
N VAL A 20 25.82 -79.03 12.55
CA VAL A 20 26.45 -77.97 11.76
C VAL A 20 25.41 -77.34 10.82
N SER A 21 24.58 -78.14 10.15
CA SER A 21 23.53 -77.60 9.27
C SER A 21 22.50 -76.75 10.04
N LEU A 22 22.16 -77.15 11.26
CA LEU A 22 21.20 -76.45 12.10
C LEU A 22 21.76 -75.14 12.65
N MET A 23 23.03 -75.13 13.08
CA MET A 23 23.68 -73.87 13.49
C MET A 23 23.82 -72.88 12.33
N LEU A 24 24.18 -73.38 11.15
CA LEU A 24 24.34 -72.52 9.97
C LEU A 24 23.01 -71.92 9.52
N LEU A 25 21.92 -72.70 9.60
CA LEU A 25 20.56 -72.23 9.33
C LEU A 25 20.08 -71.21 10.38
N ALA A 26 20.41 -71.41 11.66
CA ALA A 26 20.11 -70.45 12.72
C ALA A 26 20.83 -69.11 12.53
N VAL A 27 22.11 -69.13 12.14
CA VAL A 27 22.87 -67.91 11.84
C VAL A 27 22.31 -67.18 10.62
N LEU A 28 21.97 -67.90 9.56
CA LEU A 28 21.32 -67.31 8.37
C LEU A 28 19.97 -66.67 8.70
N SER A 29 19.16 -67.31 9.55
CA SER A 29 17.90 -66.74 10.05
C SER A 29 18.10 -65.42 10.81
N LEU A 30 19.13 -65.37 11.68
CA LEU A 30 19.46 -64.16 12.43
C LEU A 30 19.90 -63.01 11.51
N ILE A 31 20.65 -63.31 10.45
CA ILE A 31 21.09 -62.31 9.48
C ILE A 31 19.88 -61.76 8.69
N VAL A 32 18.97 -62.62 8.24
CA VAL A 32 17.76 -62.22 7.50
C VAL A 32 16.83 -61.37 8.37
N THR A 33 16.60 -61.76 9.62
CA THR A 33 15.75 -61.00 10.54
C THR A 33 16.34 -59.64 10.89
N THR A 34 17.66 -59.55 11.08
CA THR A 34 18.34 -58.27 11.33
C THR A 34 18.25 -57.33 10.13
N ALA A 35 18.42 -57.85 8.90
CA ALA A 35 18.27 -57.05 7.69
C ALA A 35 16.83 -56.53 7.51
N ALA A 36 15.82 -57.38 7.76
CA ALA A 36 14.42 -56.99 7.69
C ALA A 36 14.05 -55.91 8.73
N SER A 37 14.55 -56.02 9.96
CA SER A 37 14.30 -55.02 11.01
C SER A 37 14.88 -53.64 10.64
N ARG A 38 16.08 -53.60 10.06
CA ARG A 38 16.69 -52.33 9.60
C ARG A 38 15.91 -51.70 8.46
N ALA A 39 15.42 -52.48 7.51
CA ALA A 39 14.61 -51.99 6.41
C ALA A 39 13.31 -51.33 6.91
N ILE A 40 12.61 -51.97 7.86
CA ILE A 40 11.38 -51.43 8.46
C ILE A 40 11.65 -50.12 9.22
N HIS A 41 12.78 -50.02 9.94
CA HIS A 41 13.14 -48.79 10.63
C HIS A 41 13.47 -47.64 9.67
N GLN A 42 14.17 -47.92 8.57
CA GLN A 42 14.46 -46.92 7.55
C GLN A 42 13.19 -46.45 6.83
N GLU A 43 12.25 -47.35 6.53
CA GLU A 43 10.98 -47.01 5.91
C GLU A 43 10.11 -46.12 6.81
N ARG A 44 10.05 -46.43 8.12
CA ARG A 44 9.33 -45.59 9.09
C ARG A 44 9.96 -44.22 9.27
N MET A 45 11.29 -44.13 9.29
CA MET A 45 11.99 -42.83 9.33
C MET A 45 11.73 -42.03 8.06
N ALA A 46 11.82 -42.65 6.88
CA ALA A 46 11.56 -41.98 5.60
C ALA A 46 10.11 -41.48 5.49
N GLY A 47 9.14 -42.27 5.96
CA GLY A 47 7.73 -41.86 6.00
C GLY A 47 7.50 -40.66 6.92
N GLN A 48 8.06 -40.69 8.13
CA GLN A 48 7.93 -39.57 9.08
C GLN A 48 8.59 -38.28 8.56
N PHE A 49 9.78 -38.37 7.97
CA PHE A 49 10.44 -37.21 7.34
C PHE A 49 9.62 -36.64 6.19
N ARG A 50 9.04 -37.49 5.36
CA ARG A 50 8.17 -37.05 4.26
C ARG A 50 6.94 -36.29 4.78
N PHE A 51 6.28 -36.79 5.83
CA PHE A 51 5.14 -36.11 6.44
C PHE A 51 5.52 -34.76 7.07
N GLN A 52 6.69 -34.67 7.70
CA GLN A 52 7.18 -33.40 8.25
C GLN A 52 7.46 -32.37 7.15
N ILE A 53 8.06 -32.80 6.03
CA ILE A 53 8.33 -31.93 4.88
C ILE A 53 7.03 -31.48 4.20
N GLU A 54 6.08 -32.39 3.98
CA GLU A 54 4.76 -32.05 3.43
C GLU A 54 3.99 -31.08 4.34
N ALA A 55 4.01 -31.28 5.66
CA ALA A 55 3.39 -30.38 6.61
C ALA A 55 4.03 -28.98 6.65
N ALA A 56 5.37 -28.90 6.55
CA ALA A 56 6.08 -27.62 6.48
C ALA A 56 5.75 -26.85 5.19
N MET A 57 5.75 -27.52 4.04
CA MET A 57 5.41 -26.89 2.76
C MET A 57 3.95 -26.39 2.71
N ALA A 58 3.02 -27.11 3.35
CA ALA A 58 1.63 -26.66 3.48
C ALA A 58 1.54 -25.38 4.30
N ALA A 59 2.18 -25.35 5.48
CA ALA A 59 2.17 -24.17 6.35
C ALA A 59 2.78 -22.93 5.66
N ASP A 60 3.86 -23.10 4.89
CA ASP A 60 4.48 -21.99 4.14
C ASP A 60 3.56 -21.47 3.03
N ALA A 61 2.85 -22.36 2.33
CA ALA A 61 1.88 -21.98 1.29
C ALA A 61 0.70 -21.19 1.88
N ALA A 62 0.18 -21.60 3.05
CA ALA A 62 -0.88 -20.89 3.74
C ALA A 62 -0.44 -19.49 4.21
N LEU A 63 0.80 -19.35 4.70
CA LEU A 63 1.36 -18.05 5.07
C LEU A 63 1.52 -17.11 3.86
N LEU A 64 1.99 -17.64 2.72
CA LEU A 64 2.09 -16.86 1.48
C LEU A 64 0.72 -16.38 1.01
N GLU A 65 -0.30 -17.24 1.02
CA GLU A 65 -1.66 -16.85 0.66
C GLU A 65 -2.21 -15.76 1.60
N ALA A 66 -1.99 -15.89 2.90
CA ALA A 66 -2.39 -14.87 3.88
C ALA A 66 -1.68 -13.53 3.63
N ALA A 67 -0.38 -13.56 3.30
CA ALA A 67 0.39 -12.37 2.96
C ALA A 67 -0.15 -11.66 1.71
N TRP A 68 -0.46 -12.40 0.63
CA TRP A 68 -1.06 -11.84 -0.58
C TRP A 68 -2.43 -11.21 -0.31
N ARG A 69 -3.27 -11.87 0.50
CA ARG A 69 -4.59 -11.34 0.89
C ARG A 69 -4.46 -10.06 1.73
N LEU A 70 -3.53 -10.01 2.67
CA LEU A 70 -3.26 -8.82 3.48
C LEU A 70 -2.74 -7.66 2.63
N HIS A 71 -1.87 -7.93 1.65
CA HIS A 71 -1.39 -6.91 0.72
C HIS A 71 -2.52 -6.34 -0.14
N GLY A 72 -3.44 -7.19 -0.60
CA GLY A 72 -4.64 -6.75 -1.32
C GLY A 72 -5.58 -5.86 -0.48
N ILE A 73 -5.68 -6.11 0.83
CA ILE A 73 -6.47 -5.27 1.76
C ILE A 73 -5.77 -3.92 1.99
N GLY A 74 -4.44 -3.91 2.15
CA GLY A 74 -3.67 -2.67 2.30
C GLY A 74 -3.75 -1.76 1.06
N ALA A 75 -3.78 -2.35 -0.14
CA ALA A 75 -3.92 -1.59 -1.38
C ALA A 75 -5.33 -1.04 -1.63
N ALA A 76 -6.36 -1.59 -0.99
CA ALA A 76 -7.75 -1.16 -1.16
C ALA A 76 -8.14 0.02 -0.27
N GLY A 77 -7.25 0.47 0.63
CA GLY A 77 -7.57 1.45 1.68
C GLY A 77 -8.48 0.83 2.76
N LEU A 78 -8.17 1.05 4.03
CA LEU A 78 -9.01 0.59 5.14
C LEU A 78 -10.16 1.57 5.46
N ASP A 79 -10.43 2.51 4.54
CA ASP A 79 -11.19 3.72 4.83
C ASP A 79 -12.68 3.61 4.51
N GLY A 80 -13.16 2.43 4.15
CA GLY A 80 -14.55 2.18 3.83
C GLY A 80 -15.16 1.05 4.64
N GLU A 81 -16.44 1.20 4.98
CA GLU A 81 -17.37 0.19 5.52
C GLU A 81 -17.55 -0.99 4.54
N VAL A 82 -16.47 -1.71 4.22
CA VAL A 82 -16.50 -2.89 3.36
C VAL A 82 -16.71 -4.12 4.23
N CYS A 83 -17.92 -4.23 4.78
CA CYS A 83 -18.44 -5.52 5.22
C CYS A 83 -18.85 -6.32 3.96
N GLY A 84 -17.96 -7.17 3.45
CA GLY A 84 -18.34 -8.21 2.50
C GLY A 84 -17.56 -8.25 1.19
N ALA A 85 -16.23 -8.27 1.24
CA ALA A 85 -15.46 -8.83 0.13
C ALA A 85 -15.57 -10.37 0.18
N LEU A 86 -16.67 -10.91 -0.36
CA LEU A 86 -16.80 -12.34 -0.62
C LEU A 86 -15.99 -12.67 -1.88
N ILE A 87 -14.68 -12.84 -1.74
CA ILE A 87 -13.81 -13.24 -2.84
C ILE A 87 -13.90 -14.77 -2.98
N ASP A 88 -14.88 -15.23 -3.76
CA ASP A 88 -15.00 -16.61 -4.22
C ASP A 88 -14.04 -16.78 -5.42
N GLY A 89 -12.81 -17.23 -5.16
CA GLY A 89 -11.83 -17.60 -6.19
C GLY A 89 -11.63 -19.12 -6.22
N PRO A 90 -11.68 -19.79 -7.39
CA PRO A 90 -11.33 -21.20 -7.47
C PRO A 90 -9.85 -21.39 -7.15
N ILE A 91 -9.55 -22.19 -6.12
CA ILE A 91 -8.20 -22.68 -5.87
C ILE A 91 -7.83 -23.57 -7.07
N GLY A 92 -6.86 -23.10 -7.85
CA GLY A 92 -6.41 -23.76 -9.06
C GLY A 92 -5.77 -25.13 -8.78
N ASN A 93 -6.30 -26.13 -9.48
CA ASN A 93 -5.75 -27.44 -9.79
C ASN A 93 -5.78 -28.52 -8.69
N GLY A 94 -6.97 -29.08 -8.49
CA GLY A 94 -7.11 -30.54 -8.32
C GLY A 94 -7.86 -31.05 -7.11
N ALA A 95 -8.23 -30.19 -6.15
CA ALA A 95 -9.01 -30.59 -4.98
C ALA A 95 -10.38 -29.90 -4.97
N THR A 96 -11.41 -30.71 -4.71
CA THR A 96 -12.82 -30.34 -4.65
C THR A 96 -13.08 -29.18 -3.68
N HIS A 97 -13.90 -28.23 -4.15
CA HIS A 97 -14.37 -27.00 -3.52
C HIS A 97 -14.42 -27.00 -1.98
N ALA A 98 -13.46 -26.34 -1.32
CA ALA A 98 -13.60 -25.84 0.03
C ALA A 98 -13.93 -24.35 -0.03
N ARG A 99 -15.12 -23.98 0.46
CA ARG A 99 -15.55 -22.57 0.62
C ARG A 99 -15.29 -22.14 2.06
N ALA A 100 -14.32 -21.27 2.29
CA ALA A 100 -14.13 -20.62 3.58
C ALA A 100 -14.92 -19.30 3.59
N ARG A 101 -15.96 -19.21 4.42
CA ARG A 101 -16.75 -17.99 4.61
C ARG A 101 -16.23 -17.27 5.86
N TYR A 102 -15.55 -16.14 5.67
CA TYR A 102 -15.13 -15.28 6.77
C TYR A 102 -16.23 -14.26 7.06
N LEU A 103 -16.69 -14.21 8.31
CA LEU A 103 -17.72 -13.29 8.78
C LEU A 103 -17.05 -12.34 9.78
N ALA A 104 -16.68 -11.15 9.33
CA ALA A 104 -16.15 -10.10 10.19
C ALA A 104 -17.28 -9.12 10.50
N THR A 105 -17.64 -9.00 11.78
CA THR A 105 -18.52 -7.94 12.28
C THR A 105 -17.71 -6.74 12.74
N THR A 106 -18.24 -5.55 12.46
CA THR A 106 -17.75 -4.22 12.79
C THR A 106 -17.29 -4.09 14.25
N LEU A 107 -16.18 -3.37 14.47
CA LEU A 107 -15.67 -3.07 15.82
C LEU A 107 -15.23 -1.61 15.91
N ALA A 108 -16.17 -0.76 16.31
CA ALA A 108 -15.83 0.35 17.18
C ALA A 108 -15.72 -0.20 18.61
N GLY A 109 -14.48 -0.37 19.09
CA GLY A 109 -14.16 -0.50 20.52
C GLY A 109 -14.71 -1.72 21.28
N ASN A 110 -14.02 -2.86 21.20
CA ASN A 110 -13.79 -3.81 22.32
C ASN A 110 -13.10 -5.09 21.83
N ALA A 111 -11.89 -5.38 22.34
CA ALA A 111 -11.08 -6.55 22.00
C ALA A 111 -11.77 -7.92 22.24
N ALA A 112 -12.88 -7.95 22.98
CA ALA A 112 -13.63 -9.16 23.30
C ALA A 112 -14.47 -9.71 22.13
N ALA A 113 -14.91 -8.88 21.17
CA ALA A 113 -15.75 -9.36 20.07
C ALA A 113 -14.96 -10.05 18.94
N LEU A 114 -13.64 -9.77 18.83
CA LEU A 114 -12.77 -10.39 17.83
C LEU A 114 -12.58 -11.91 18.08
N SER A 115 -12.67 -12.34 19.34
CA SER A 115 -12.52 -13.76 19.73
C SER A 115 -13.72 -14.62 19.33
N ALA A 116 -14.90 -14.04 19.09
CA ALA A 116 -16.13 -14.80 18.85
C ALA A 116 -16.36 -15.14 17.36
N CYS A 117 -15.74 -14.41 16.43
CA CYS A 117 -15.88 -14.67 14.99
C CYS A 117 -14.97 -15.80 14.46
N LEU A 118 -13.88 -16.11 15.17
CA LEU A 118 -12.92 -17.16 14.77
C LEU A 118 -13.32 -18.57 15.22
N ASP A 119 -14.40 -18.72 16.00
CA ASP A 119 -14.81 -19.99 16.59
C ASP A 119 -16.01 -20.65 15.87
N ALA A 120 -16.30 -20.25 14.62
CA ALA A 120 -17.38 -20.81 13.84
C ALA A 120 -17.00 -22.15 13.21
N THR A 121 -17.09 -23.24 13.99
CA THR A 121 -17.29 -24.59 13.42
C THR A 121 -18.69 -24.65 12.79
N ASP A 122 -18.79 -24.34 11.50
CA ASP A 122 -20.05 -24.45 10.75
C ASP A 122 -20.36 -25.93 10.42
N PRO A 123 -21.50 -26.50 10.88
CA PRO A 123 -21.87 -27.89 10.62
C PRO A 123 -22.35 -28.17 9.19
N SER A 124 -22.40 -27.17 8.30
CA SER A 124 -22.94 -27.32 6.93
C SER A 124 -22.04 -28.11 5.95
N PHE A 125 -20.84 -28.55 6.35
CA PHE A 125 -19.93 -29.37 5.52
C PHE A 125 -20.12 -30.89 5.62
N ALA A 126 -21.28 -31.37 6.07
CA ALA A 126 -21.55 -32.80 6.27
C ALA A 126 -21.41 -33.66 5.00
N GLY A 127 -21.44 -33.09 3.79
CA GLY A 127 -21.45 -33.83 2.52
C GLY A 127 -20.13 -33.96 1.73
N ALA A 128 -19.01 -33.40 2.19
CA ALA A 128 -17.74 -33.50 1.44
C ALA A 128 -17.04 -34.85 1.65
N ASP A 129 -16.50 -35.39 0.55
CA ASP A 129 -15.91 -36.72 0.42
C ASP A 129 -14.79 -36.96 1.45
N SER A 130 -14.77 -38.16 2.02
CA SER A 130 -13.98 -38.50 3.22
C SER A 130 -12.46 -38.42 3.02
N ALA A 131 -11.98 -38.50 1.77
CA ALA A 131 -10.56 -38.36 1.43
C ALA A 131 -10.06 -36.90 1.44
N ALA A 132 -10.94 -35.92 1.17
CA ALA A 132 -10.58 -34.50 1.27
C ALA A 132 -10.51 -34.00 2.72
N ARG A 133 -11.14 -34.74 3.66
CA ARG A 133 -11.09 -34.45 5.11
C ARG A 133 -9.80 -34.92 5.79
N GLU A 134 -8.94 -35.69 5.11
CA GLU A 134 -7.78 -36.34 5.75
C GLU A 134 -6.50 -35.49 5.77
N VAL A 135 -6.42 -34.36 5.03
CA VAL A 135 -5.15 -33.64 4.85
C VAL A 135 -5.13 -32.16 5.23
N ALA A 136 -6.25 -31.43 5.38
CA ALA A 136 -6.16 -30.00 5.68
C ALA A 136 -7.24 -29.51 6.65
N ARG A 137 -6.91 -29.54 7.95
CA ARG A 137 -7.40 -28.53 8.89
C ARG A 137 -6.23 -27.60 9.20
N GLU A 138 -5.93 -26.71 8.28
CA GLU A 138 -5.11 -25.54 8.59
C GLU A 138 -5.97 -24.55 9.36
N ALA A 139 -5.72 -24.44 10.67
CA ALA A 139 -6.23 -23.32 11.44
C ALA A 139 -5.21 -22.20 11.35
N VAL A 140 -5.44 -21.22 10.48
CA VAL A 140 -4.72 -19.94 10.53
C VAL A 140 -5.40 -19.08 11.58
N ALA A 141 -4.79 -18.96 12.75
CA ALA A 141 -5.24 -18.04 13.76
C ALA A 141 -4.53 -16.70 13.55
N VAL A 142 -5.27 -15.68 13.11
CA VAL A 142 -4.75 -14.31 13.04
C VAL A 142 -5.03 -13.63 14.38
N ARG A 143 -3.97 -13.27 15.11
CA ARG A 143 -4.06 -12.43 16.30
C ARG A 143 -3.56 -11.04 15.95
N ILE A 144 -4.43 -10.05 16.11
CA ILE A 144 -4.06 -8.64 16.01
C ILE A 144 -3.70 -8.16 17.41
N ARG A 145 -2.46 -7.71 17.61
CA ARG A 145 -2.05 -6.98 18.81
C ARG A 145 -1.71 -5.56 18.43
N GLN A 146 -2.20 -4.59 19.19
CA GLN A 146 -1.67 -3.23 19.11
C GLN A 146 -0.30 -3.25 19.78
N ALA A 147 0.77 -3.07 18.99
CA ALA A 147 2.14 -3.08 19.51
C ALA A 147 2.57 -1.64 19.78
N ALA A 148 2.35 -1.17 21.00
CA ALA A 148 2.75 0.19 21.41
C ALA A 148 4.28 0.37 21.42
N ASP A 149 5.05 -0.70 21.68
CA ASP A 149 6.50 -0.60 21.93
C ASP A 149 7.36 -0.85 20.68
N ALA A 150 6.79 -1.39 19.59
CA ALA A 150 7.55 -1.78 18.40
C ALA A 150 7.66 -0.68 17.33
N CYS A 151 6.94 0.43 17.51
CA CYS A 151 6.82 1.48 16.50
C CYS A 151 7.35 2.80 17.04
N ASN A 152 8.36 3.35 16.37
CA ASN A 152 9.05 4.59 16.69
C ASN A 152 8.16 5.84 16.50
N GLY A 153 7.03 5.93 17.21
CA GLY A 153 6.15 7.12 17.22
C GLY A 153 4.94 7.09 16.29
N ALA A 154 4.69 6.02 15.53
CA ALA A 154 3.48 5.90 14.72
C ALA A 154 2.22 5.80 15.62
N SER A 155 1.21 6.64 15.35
CA SER A 155 -0.02 6.75 16.15
C SER A 155 -0.94 5.53 16.04
N ARG A 156 -0.80 4.71 14.97
CA ARG A 156 -1.57 3.49 14.74
C ARG A 156 -0.69 2.38 14.17
N CYS A 157 -0.09 1.61 15.07
CA CYS A 157 0.65 0.41 14.72
C CYS A 157 -0.11 -0.86 15.05
N TYR A 158 -0.34 -1.69 14.03
CA TYR A 158 -0.95 -3.01 14.20
C TYR A 158 0.10 -4.07 13.94
N LEU A 159 0.28 -4.93 14.95
CA LEU A 159 1.03 -6.16 14.81
C LEU A 159 0.06 -7.28 14.44
N LEU A 160 0.13 -7.71 13.18
CA LEU A 160 -0.60 -8.86 12.69
C LEU A 160 0.29 -10.09 12.88
N LEU A 161 -0.06 -10.91 13.87
CA LEU A 161 0.55 -12.22 14.08
C LEU A 161 -0.33 -13.26 13.41
N ALA A 162 0.11 -13.78 12.26
CA ALA A 162 -0.51 -14.93 11.63
C ALA A 162 0.20 -16.19 12.11
N GLU A 163 -0.53 -17.10 12.74
CA GLU A 163 -0.01 -18.38 13.18
C GLU A 163 -0.65 -19.52 12.39
N GLY A 164 0.14 -20.22 11.59
CA GLY A 164 -0.24 -21.46 10.91
C GLY A 164 0.11 -22.65 11.79
N ARG A 165 -0.87 -23.51 12.09
CA ARG A 165 -0.67 -24.77 12.81
C ARG A 165 -1.12 -25.97 11.98
N VAL A 166 -0.27 -27.00 11.92
CA VAL A 166 -0.60 -28.30 11.36
C VAL A 166 -0.55 -29.35 12.48
N HIS A 167 -1.67 -30.04 12.69
CA HIS A 167 -1.79 -31.09 13.70
C HIS A 167 -1.78 -32.49 13.04
N ALA A 168 -1.06 -33.44 13.63
CA ALA A 168 -1.16 -34.85 13.30
C ALA A 168 -2.42 -35.45 13.93
N GLY A 169 -3.43 -35.76 13.12
CA GLY A 169 -4.53 -36.62 13.53
C GLY A 169 -5.90 -35.93 13.59
N ARG A 170 -6.94 -36.76 13.77
CA ARG A 170 -8.35 -36.33 13.68
C ARG A 170 -8.89 -35.60 14.92
N SER A 171 -8.15 -35.54 16.02
CA SER A 171 -8.55 -34.83 17.24
C SER A 171 -7.87 -33.46 17.33
N SER A 172 -8.54 -32.50 17.94
CA SER A 172 -7.98 -31.18 18.31
C SER A 172 -6.84 -31.25 19.34
N GLU A 173 -6.48 -32.46 19.80
CA GLU A 173 -5.35 -32.77 20.68
C GLU A 173 -4.19 -33.46 19.94
N GLY A 174 -4.24 -33.57 18.61
CA GLY A 174 -3.16 -34.17 17.82
C GLY A 174 -1.82 -33.45 17.99
N ASP A 175 -0.73 -34.21 17.99
CA ASP A 175 0.64 -33.70 18.09
C ASP A 175 0.85 -32.59 17.04
N LEU A 176 1.36 -31.43 17.50
CA LEU A 176 1.68 -30.31 16.63
C LEU A 176 2.85 -30.72 15.72
N LEU A 177 2.61 -30.89 14.43
CA LEU A 177 3.64 -31.31 13.47
C LEU A 177 4.49 -30.14 13.00
N ALA A 178 3.86 -28.99 12.79
CA ALA A 178 4.51 -27.78 12.32
C ALA A 178 3.79 -26.55 12.85
N ARG A 179 4.57 -25.52 13.16
CA ARG A 179 4.11 -24.20 13.56
C ARG A 179 4.91 -23.17 12.78
N ALA A 180 4.22 -22.32 12.03
CA ALA A 180 4.82 -21.19 11.34
C ALA A 180 4.19 -19.90 11.86
N LEU A 181 5.01 -18.89 12.12
CA LEU A 181 4.59 -17.62 12.67
C LEU A 181 5.09 -16.51 11.75
N ALA A 182 4.16 -15.79 11.16
CA ALA A 182 4.47 -14.59 10.38
C ALA A 182 4.09 -13.38 11.23
N GLU A 183 5.06 -12.48 11.39
CA GLU A 183 4.89 -11.20 12.07
C GLU A 183 4.90 -10.13 10.99
N LEU A 184 3.73 -9.53 10.74
CA LEU A 184 3.60 -8.37 9.86
C LEU A 184 3.37 -7.14 10.72
N VAL A 185 4.36 -6.26 10.76
CA VAL A 185 4.21 -4.93 11.33
C VAL A 185 3.61 -4.04 10.25
N VAL A 186 2.33 -3.72 10.38
CA VAL A 186 1.71 -2.68 9.55
C VAL A 186 1.83 -1.38 10.33
N SER A 187 2.88 -0.64 10.01
CA SER A 187 2.98 0.77 10.37
C SER A 187 2.14 1.54 9.37
N ALA A 188 0.91 1.87 9.75
CA ALA A 188 0.27 3.03 9.17
C ALA A 188 0.92 4.23 9.87
N GLU A 189 2.12 4.61 9.41
CA GLU A 189 2.41 6.02 9.41
C GLU A 189 1.40 6.58 8.41
N ASP A 190 0.24 6.94 8.93
CA ASP A 190 -0.66 7.89 8.28
C ASP A 190 0.22 9.14 8.14
N ALA A 191 1.04 9.17 7.09
CA ALA A 191 1.74 10.36 6.67
C ALA A 191 0.63 11.40 6.61
N ALA A 192 0.68 12.36 7.53
CA ALA A 192 -0.37 13.33 7.68
C ALA A 192 -0.66 13.84 6.26
N PRO A 193 -1.92 13.75 5.81
CA PRO A 193 -2.24 14.05 4.42
C PRO A 193 -1.70 15.45 4.13
N SER A 194 -0.81 15.57 3.15
CA SER A 194 -0.16 16.84 2.83
C SER A 194 -0.96 17.58 1.77
N LEU A 195 -0.83 18.90 1.73
CA LEU A 195 -1.28 19.75 0.62
C LEU A 195 -0.35 19.68 -0.59
N ALA A 196 0.70 18.85 -0.54
CA ALA A 196 1.62 18.66 -1.64
C ALA A 196 0.88 17.93 -2.77
N SER A 197 0.28 18.68 -3.68
CA SER A 197 -0.29 18.21 -4.94
C SER A 197 -0.29 19.34 -5.96
N ALA A 198 -0.36 19.00 -7.26
CA ALA A 198 -0.52 20.04 -8.28
C ALA A 198 -1.90 20.72 -8.16
N VAL A 199 -2.94 19.96 -7.81
CA VAL A 199 -4.29 20.45 -7.51
C VAL A 199 -4.87 19.79 -6.27
N THR A 200 -5.08 20.54 -5.20
CA THR A 200 -5.87 20.09 -4.04
C THR A 200 -7.26 20.71 -4.10
N CYS A 201 -8.32 19.91 -3.97
CA CYS A 201 -9.70 20.35 -4.05
C CYS A 201 -10.43 19.98 -2.75
N PHE A 202 -10.79 20.96 -1.93
CA PHE A 202 -11.53 20.76 -0.69
C PHE A 202 -13.03 20.80 -0.95
N GLY A 203 -13.70 19.66 -0.87
CA GLY A 203 -15.16 19.54 -0.84
C GLY A 203 -15.71 19.66 0.57
N MET A 204 -16.48 20.70 0.85
CA MET A 204 -17.18 20.84 2.14
C MET A 204 -18.65 20.41 2.01
N SER A 205 -19.25 20.01 3.13
CA SER A 205 -20.66 19.61 3.19
C SER A 205 -21.56 20.72 2.61
N GLY A 206 -22.10 20.49 1.41
CA GLY A 206 -22.99 21.44 0.74
C GLY A 206 -22.56 21.88 -0.66
N GLY A 207 -21.34 21.58 -1.11
CA GLY A 207 -20.94 21.82 -2.49
C GLY A 207 -19.65 21.09 -2.88
N ALA A 208 -19.63 20.59 -4.10
CA ALA A 208 -18.55 19.75 -4.59
C ALA A 208 -17.38 20.60 -5.08
N CYS A 209 -16.16 20.18 -4.73
CA CYS A 209 -14.98 20.67 -5.42
C CYS A 209 -14.72 19.74 -6.62
N SER A 210 -14.79 20.30 -7.83
CA SER A 210 -14.62 19.54 -9.07
C SER A 210 -13.36 19.94 -9.80
N VAL A 211 -12.58 18.95 -10.23
CA VAL A 211 -11.42 19.18 -11.08
C VAL A 211 -11.75 18.64 -12.46
N TYR A 212 -11.93 19.52 -13.43
CA TYR A 212 -12.10 19.13 -14.83
C TYR A 212 -10.73 19.16 -15.52
N VAL A 213 -10.26 18.01 -15.99
CA VAL A 213 -8.99 17.90 -16.70
C VAL A 213 -9.25 17.47 -18.14
N GLY A 214 -9.04 18.39 -19.07
CA GLY A 214 -9.07 18.15 -20.50
C GLY A 214 -7.82 18.71 -21.19
N GLY A 215 -7.75 18.52 -22.51
CA GLY A 215 -6.69 19.11 -23.34
C GLY A 215 -5.48 18.21 -23.58
N SER A 216 -4.27 18.75 -23.42
CA SER A 216 -3.02 18.00 -23.64
C SER A 216 -2.86 16.84 -22.66
N PRO A 217 -2.20 15.72 -23.04
CA PRO A 217 -1.75 14.73 -22.05
C PRO A 217 -0.82 15.39 -21.03
N ASP A 218 -0.84 14.90 -19.79
CA ASP A 218 -0.08 15.44 -18.65
C ASP A 218 -0.36 16.93 -18.37
N SER A 219 -1.61 17.37 -18.54
CA SER A 219 -2.02 18.75 -18.23
C SER A 219 -2.08 19.02 -16.73
N VAL A 220 -2.12 17.98 -15.89
CA VAL A 220 -1.88 18.08 -14.44
C VAL A 220 -0.82 17.07 -14.05
N ASP A 221 0.25 17.51 -13.40
CA ASP A 221 1.37 16.64 -13.04
C ASP A 221 1.88 16.93 -11.62
N GLY A 222 1.77 15.94 -10.74
CA GLY A 222 2.20 16.00 -9.35
C GLY A 222 3.69 15.71 -9.15
N ARG A 223 4.45 15.35 -10.19
CA ARG A 223 5.91 15.26 -10.06
C ARG A 223 6.51 16.65 -9.81
N ASP A 224 7.63 16.70 -9.13
CA ASP A 224 8.28 17.96 -8.78
C ASP A 224 9.09 18.51 -9.96
N TYR A 225 8.69 19.65 -10.52
CA TYR A 225 9.34 20.29 -11.66
C TYR A 225 10.32 21.39 -11.23
N HIS A 226 11.40 21.52 -12.01
CA HIS A 226 12.24 22.73 -11.97
C HIS A 226 11.47 23.95 -12.48
N LEU A 227 11.76 25.13 -11.95
CA LEU A 227 11.29 26.38 -12.54
C LEU A 227 11.97 26.62 -13.90
N PRO A 228 11.29 27.23 -14.89
CA PRO A 228 11.90 27.54 -16.18
C PRO A 228 12.99 28.61 -16.03
N ASP A 229 14.04 28.55 -16.86
CA ASP A 229 15.12 29.55 -16.82
C ASP A 229 14.57 30.96 -17.10
N ALA A 230 13.63 31.07 -18.05
CA ALA A 230 12.92 32.31 -18.37
C ALA A 230 11.61 32.41 -17.58
N PHE A 231 11.49 33.44 -16.73
CA PHE A 231 10.30 33.70 -15.93
C PHE A 231 9.05 34.01 -16.77
N ASP A 232 9.23 34.71 -17.89
CA ASP A 232 8.17 35.10 -18.84
C ASP A 232 8.03 34.13 -20.02
N CYS A 233 8.39 32.87 -19.81
CA CYS A 233 8.23 31.80 -20.80
C CYS A 233 6.78 31.70 -21.31
N ARG A 234 6.60 31.10 -22.50
CA ARG A 234 5.27 30.85 -23.07
C ARG A 234 5.20 29.52 -23.80
N GLY A 235 4.03 28.88 -23.73
CA GLY A 235 3.75 27.63 -24.43
C GLY A 235 4.80 26.56 -24.11
N SER A 236 5.31 25.87 -25.12
CA SER A 236 6.33 24.82 -24.93
C SER A 236 7.64 25.34 -24.34
N GLY A 237 7.95 26.64 -24.46
CA GLY A 237 9.12 27.24 -23.84
C GLY A 237 9.05 27.29 -22.31
N CYS A 238 7.87 27.07 -21.72
CA CYS A 238 7.73 26.94 -20.29
C CYS A 238 8.03 25.53 -19.79
N ARG A 239 8.04 24.49 -20.61
CA ARG A 239 8.14 23.11 -20.14
C ARG A 239 9.55 22.82 -19.63
N THR A 240 9.64 22.40 -18.37
CA THR A 240 10.89 22.01 -17.72
C THR A 240 10.96 20.51 -17.46
N ALA A 241 12.15 20.04 -17.11
CA ALA A 241 12.33 18.65 -16.68
C ALA A 241 11.83 18.47 -15.23
N VAL A 242 11.36 17.25 -14.95
CA VAL A 242 11.13 16.79 -13.58
C VAL A 242 12.46 16.76 -12.84
N ARG A 243 12.46 17.20 -11.58
CA ARG A 243 13.62 17.14 -10.68
C ARG A 243 13.87 15.70 -10.26
N GLU A 244 15.04 15.18 -10.61
CA GLU A 244 15.44 13.82 -10.24
C GLU A 244 15.54 13.67 -8.72
N GLY A 245 14.84 12.68 -8.16
CA GLY A 245 14.81 12.43 -6.71
C GLY A 245 14.02 13.47 -5.91
N GLY A 246 13.30 14.39 -6.55
CA GLY A 246 12.40 15.32 -5.86
C GLY A 246 11.22 14.59 -5.22
N ALA A 247 10.70 15.13 -4.12
CA ALA A 247 9.49 14.63 -3.48
C ALA A 247 8.31 14.77 -4.45
N HIS A 248 7.86 13.66 -5.00
CA HIS A 248 6.70 13.63 -5.88
C HIS A 248 5.42 13.69 -5.06
N ALA A 249 4.40 14.30 -5.64
CA ALA A 249 3.09 14.49 -5.06
C ALA A 249 1.99 13.87 -5.97
N PRO A 250 0.77 13.69 -5.44
CA PRO A 250 -0.38 13.43 -6.28
C PRO A 250 -0.61 14.55 -7.30
N GLY A 251 -1.10 14.18 -8.49
CA GLY A 251 -1.48 15.17 -9.50
C GLY A 251 -2.71 15.97 -9.04
N VAL A 252 -3.76 15.24 -8.65
CA VAL A 252 -4.97 15.80 -8.06
C VAL A 252 -5.22 15.15 -6.71
N GLN A 253 -5.62 15.93 -5.72
CA GLN A 253 -6.01 15.47 -4.40
C GLN A 253 -7.39 16.04 -4.09
N ILE A 254 -8.38 15.17 -3.90
CA ILE A 254 -9.74 15.52 -3.49
C ILE A 254 -9.87 15.26 -2.00
N VAL A 255 -10.29 16.27 -1.25
CA VAL A 255 -10.45 16.21 0.20
C VAL A 255 -11.92 16.45 0.52
N GLY A 256 -12.63 15.41 0.98
CA GLY A 256 -14.07 15.44 1.21
C GLY A 256 -14.89 15.26 -0.08
N GLU A 257 -16.05 15.91 -0.15
CA GLU A 257 -17.01 15.70 -1.26
C GLU A 257 -16.52 16.35 -2.57
N GLY A 258 -16.03 15.54 -3.50
CA GLY A 258 -15.57 16.06 -4.79
C GLY A 258 -15.37 14.99 -5.85
N GLY A 259 -15.01 15.45 -7.05
CA GLY A 259 -14.82 14.56 -8.18
C GLY A 259 -13.82 15.11 -9.18
N VAL A 260 -13.08 14.20 -9.81
CA VAL A 260 -12.27 14.51 -10.99
C VAL A 260 -13.05 14.09 -12.23
N TYR A 261 -13.23 15.02 -13.16
CA TYR A 261 -13.92 14.82 -14.42
C TYR A 261 -12.95 15.05 -15.58
N GLY A 262 -13.04 14.29 -16.66
CA GLY A 262 -12.16 14.48 -17.82
C GLY A 262 -12.58 13.68 -19.04
N GLU A 263 -12.20 14.17 -20.22
CA GLU A 263 -12.41 13.50 -21.50
C GLU A 263 -11.30 12.46 -21.73
N GLY A 264 -11.34 11.36 -21.00
CA GLY A 264 -10.39 10.27 -21.19
C GLY A 264 -10.43 9.31 -20.01
N GLU A 265 -11.01 8.14 -20.23
CA GLU A 265 -11.03 7.05 -19.24
C GLU A 265 -9.61 6.75 -18.75
N SER A 266 -9.45 6.64 -17.44
CA SER A 266 -8.21 6.27 -16.73
C SER A 266 -7.53 5.03 -17.32
N GLY A 267 -6.61 5.24 -18.27
CA GLY A 267 -5.85 4.20 -18.95
C GLY A 267 -4.51 3.88 -18.30
N GLY A 268 -4.51 2.88 -17.41
CA GLY A 268 -3.41 1.93 -17.13
C GLY A 268 -1.95 2.39 -17.03
N GLY A 269 -1.47 2.50 -15.78
CA GLY A 269 -0.17 1.97 -15.29
C GLY A 269 1.13 2.39 -15.99
N GLY A 270 1.74 3.48 -15.53
CA GLY A 270 3.15 3.80 -15.80
C GLY A 270 4.10 2.94 -14.93
N GLY A 271 5.26 2.57 -15.48
CA GLY A 271 6.20 1.63 -14.85
C GLY A 271 6.95 2.15 -13.61
N ASP A 272 6.82 3.43 -13.27
CA ASP A 272 7.62 4.09 -12.21
C ASP A 272 6.87 4.20 -10.87
N GLY A 273 5.83 3.39 -10.65
CA GLY A 273 4.96 3.50 -9.47
C GLY A 273 4.03 4.73 -9.49
N CYS A 274 4.20 5.63 -10.47
CA CYS A 274 3.28 6.71 -10.79
C CYS A 274 2.11 6.15 -11.59
N VAL A 275 0.88 6.39 -11.14
CA VAL A 275 -0.31 6.11 -11.96
C VAL A 275 -0.46 7.25 -12.95
N ALA A 276 -0.32 6.99 -14.24
CA ALA A 276 -0.68 7.95 -15.28
C ALA A 276 -2.15 7.75 -15.66
N GLY A 277 -2.99 8.75 -15.41
CA GLY A 277 -4.23 8.94 -16.15
C GLY A 277 -3.92 9.67 -17.46
N HIS A 278 -4.84 9.68 -18.42
CA HIS A 278 -4.59 10.31 -19.73
C HIS A 278 -4.16 11.79 -19.66
N HIS A 279 -4.56 12.50 -18.60
CA HIS A 279 -4.26 13.93 -18.42
C HIS A 279 -3.70 14.28 -17.03
N VAL A 280 -3.67 13.33 -16.11
CA VAL A 280 -3.21 13.52 -14.73
C VAL A 280 -2.11 12.53 -14.44
N THR A 281 -0.93 13.03 -14.10
CA THR A 281 0.22 12.23 -13.69
C THR A 281 0.57 12.57 -12.25
N GLY A 282 0.91 11.58 -11.42
CA GLY A 282 1.26 11.82 -10.01
C GLY A 282 1.83 10.58 -9.33
N CYS A 283 2.56 10.80 -8.24
CA CYS A 283 3.17 9.74 -7.44
C CYS A 283 2.91 10.03 -5.94
N PRO A 284 2.39 9.07 -5.15
CA PRO A 284 2.14 7.66 -5.49
C PRO A 284 0.90 7.44 -6.39
N GLN A 285 0.02 8.43 -6.55
CA GLN A 285 -1.21 8.30 -7.34
C GLN A 285 -1.46 9.56 -8.19
N ALA A 286 -2.07 9.40 -9.37
CA ALA A 286 -2.57 10.54 -10.15
C ALA A 286 -3.68 11.29 -9.41
N VAL A 287 -4.61 10.56 -8.80
CA VAL A 287 -5.72 11.11 -8.02
C VAL A 287 -5.75 10.45 -6.65
N SER A 288 -5.73 11.25 -5.59
CA SER A 288 -5.91 10.79 -4.21
C SER A 288 -7.24 11.33 -3.68
N HIS A 289 -8.02 10.47 -3.02
CA HIS A 289 -9.25 10.85 -2.31
C HIS A 289 -9.01 10.70 -0.81
N ILE A 290 -9.29 11.75 -0.04
CA ILE A 290 -9.19 11.77 1.42
C ILE A 290 -10.57 12.11 1.97
N ASP A 291 -11.13 11.23 2.79
CA ASP A 291 -12.48 11.37 3.34
C ASP A 291 -12.50 11.29 4.88
N GLY A 292 -13.65 11.64 5.46
CA GLY A 292 -13.92 11.49 6.89
C GLY A 292 -12.99 12.32 7.79
N ALA A 293 -12.53 11.73 8.89
CA ALA A 293 -11.73 12.44 9.90
C ALA A 293 -10.37 12.95 9.37
N ALA A 294 -9.79 12.27 8.37
CA ALA A 294 -8.55 12.72 7.74
C ALA A 294 -8.78 13.98 6.90
N ALA A 295 -9.92 14.07 6.21
CA ALA A 295 -10.32 15.26 5.47
C ALA A 295 -10.56 16.45 6.40
N GLU A 296 -11.26 16.23 7.53
CA GLU A 296 -11.49 17.26 8.55
C GLU A 296 -10.18 17.76 9.17
N ALA A 297 -9.24 16.87 9.48
CA ALA A 297 -7.93 17.22 10.02
C ALA A 297 -7.12 18.06 9.01
N LEU A 298 -7.01 17.59 7.76
CA LEU A 298 -6.31 18.33 6.70
C LEU A 298 -6.91 19.70 6.46
N PHE A 299 -8.24 19.81 6.48
CA PHE A 299 -8.91 21.09 6.34
C PHE A 299 -8.64 22.02 7.52
N GLY A 300 -8.56 21.48 8.74
CA GLY A 300 -8.12 22.23 9.93
C GLY A 300 -6.69 22.76 9.80
N ASP A 301 -5.77 21.93 9.31
CA ASP A 301 -4.37 22.31 9.07
C ASP A 301 -4.27 23.37 7.96
N TYR A 302 -5.07 23.24 6.90
CA TYR A 302 -5.21 24.26 5.87
C TYR A 302 -5.72 25.59 6.43
N GLN A 303 -6.72 25.57 7.31
CA GLN A 303 -7.24 26.80 7.94
C GLN A 303 -6.20 27.49 8.81
N ALA A 304 -5.41 26.73 9.57
CA ALA A 304 -4.30 27.26 10.36
C ALA A 304 -3.25 27.91 9.45
N PHE A 305 -2.80 27.18 8.43
CA PHE A 305 -1.89 27.69 7.40
C PHE A 305 -2.40 28.97 6.76
N TRP A 306 -3.67 29.01 6.38
CA TRP A 306 -4.27 30.19 5.78
C TRP A 306 -4.29 31.38 6.75
N GLY A 307 -4.56 31.14 8.03
CA GLY A 307 -4.49 32.17 9.07
C GLY A 307 -3.09 32.76 9.22
N ASP A 308 -2.05 31.91 9.22
CA ASP A 308 -0.66 32.33 9.30
C ASP A 308 -0.23 33.11 8.06
N LEU A 309 -0.60 32.62 6.87
CA LEU A 309 -0.34 33.30 5.61
C LEU A 309 -1.00 34.68 5.58
N GLN A 310 -2.28 34.78 5.97
CA GLN A 310 -2.99 36.06 6.08
C GLN A 310 -2.32 37.03 7.06
N GLY A 311 -1.81 36.54 8.19
CA GLY A 311 -1.07 37.34 9.16
C GLY A 311 0.24 37.88 8.60
N ALA A 312 0.92 37.09 7.77
CA ALA A 312 2.18 37.44 7.14
C ALA A 312 2.07 38.40 5.95
N MET A 313 0.95 38.38 5.24
CA MET A 313 0.77 39.04 3.94
C MET A 313 0.81 40.58 3.94
N GLY A 314 0.76 41.25 5.09
CA GLY A 314 0.78 42.72 5.13
C GLY A 314 -0.31 43.37 4.25
N GLU A 315 0.05 44.39 3.47
CA GLU A 315 -0.87 45.07 2.54
C GLU A 315 -1.03 44.25 1.24
N ALA A 316 -2.08 43.43 1.18
CA ALA A 316 -2.45 42.68 -0.02
C ALA A 316 -2.68 43.61 -1.23
N VAL A 317 -2.16 43.22 -2.39
CA VAL A 317 -2.38 43.98 -3.63
C VAL A 317 -3.70 43.53 -4.25
N TYR A 318 -4.77 44.27 -3.96
CA TYR A 318 -6.09 44.03 -4.54
C TYR A 318 -6.17 44.59 -5.97
N ARG A 319 -6.72 43.80 -6.90
CA ARG A 319 -6.74 44.10 -8.34
C ARG A 319 -8.10 43.80 -8.96
N ASP A 320 -8.76 44.85 -9.44
CA ASP A 320 -10.19 44.80 -9.78
C ASP A 320 -10.43 44.81 -11.30
N SER A 321 -9.47 45.23 -12.14
CA SER A 321 -9.60 45.10 -13.61
C SER A 321 -8.31 45.37 -14.42
N ALA A 322 -8.22 44.68 -15.57
CA ALA A 322 -7.24 44.85 -16.67
C ALA A 322 -5.75 44.71 -16.29
N LEU A 323 -5.39 43.52 -15.79
CA LEU A 323 -4.03 43.22 -15.36
C LEU A 323 -3.08 42.94 -16.53
N ARG A 324 -1.85 43.41 -16.39
CA ARG A 324 -0.74 43.24 -17.34
C ARG A 324 0.37 42.38 -16.72
N THR A 325 1.29 41.93 -17.58
CA THR A 325 2.54 41.27 -17.15
C THR A 325 3.27 42.14 -16.11
N GLY A 326 3.64 41.56 -14.97
CA GLY A 326 4.31 42.26 -13.87
C GLY A 326 3.41 42.68 -12.70
N ASP A 327 2.08 42.59 -12.85
CA ASP A 327 1.13 42.91 -11.77
C ASP A 327 0.98 41.80 -10.71
N PHE A 328 1.64 40.66 -10.93
CA PHE A 328 1.52 39.42 -10.15
C PHE A 328 2.81 39.05 -9.41
N GLY A 329 3.70 40.02 -9.18
CA GLY A 329 5.04 39.76 -8.65
C GLY A 329 6.03 39.18 -9.67
N THR A 330 7.27 39.02 -9.23
CA THR A 330 8.37 38.41 -9.98
C THR A 330 9.07 37.37 -9.14
N ARG A 331 9.89 36.50 -9.75
CA ARG A 331 10.65 35.50 -9.01
C ARG A 331 11.54 36.08 -7.89
N ASP A 332 12.08 37.28 -8.10
CA ASP A 332 12.91 38.00 -7.12
C ASP A 332 12.10 38.80 -6.09
N ASN A 333 10.83 39.10 -6.41
CA ASN A 333 9.92 39.84 -5.54
C ASN A 333 8.49 39.31 -5.72
N PRO A 334 8.22 38.10 -5.21
CA PRO A 334 6.90 37.49 -5.32
C PRO A 334 5.87 38.32 -4.54
N GLN A 335 4.63 38.30 -4.99
CA GLN A 335 3.56 39.14 -4.45
C GLN A 335 2.34 38.34 -4.05
N PHE A 336 1.62 38.87 -3.06
CA PHE A 336 0.29 38.42 -2.73
C PHE A 336 -0.72 39.22 -3.54
N THR A 337 -1.34 38.57 -4.53
CA THR A 337 -2.25 39.21 -5.47
C THR A 337 -3.66 38.65 -5.28
N VAL A 338 -4.64 39.54 -5.10
CA VAL A 338 -6.06 39.15 -5.05
C VAL A 338 -6.76 39.66 -6.29
N LEU A 339 -7.33 38.73 -7.03
CA LEU A 339 -8.22 39.02 -8.15
C LEU A 339 -9.64 39.20 -7.63
N GLY A 340 -10.13 40.43 -7.74
CA GLY A 340 -11.51 40.76 -7.39
C GLY A 340 -12.53 40.07 -8.30
N ASP A 341 -13.78 40.11 -7.87
CA ASP A 341 -14.89 39.46 -8.55
C ASP A 341 -15.04 39.95 -10.00
N GLY A 342 -15.16 39.01 -10.94
CA GLY A 342 -15.31 39.32 -12.36
C GLY A 342 -14.05 39.84 -13.04
N ALA A 343 -12.88 39.86 -12.38
CA ALA A 343 -11.65 40.33 -13.00
C ALA A 343 -11.33 39.51 -14.25
N THR A 344 -11.00 40.20 -15.34
CA THR A 344 -10.58 39.54 -16.59
C THR A 344 -9.12 39.85 -16.84
N ILE A 345 -8.31 38.80 -16.96
CA ILE A 345 -6.90 38.89 -17.35
C ILE A 345 -6.84 38.68 -18.85
N ASN A 346 -6.51 39.73 -19.59
CA ASN A 346 -6.45 39.71 -21.04
C ASN A 346 -4.99 39.77 -21.51
N GLY A 347 -4.62 38.86 -22.40
CA GLY A 347 -3.28 38.82 -22.99
C GLY A 347 -2.31 37.95 -22.21
N ASN A 348 -1.03 38.26 -22.31
CA ASN A 348 0.02 37.43 -21.72
C ASN A 348 0.44 37.98 -20.36
N ALA A 349 0.45 37.13 -19.35
CA ALA A 349 0.82 37.51 -17.98
C ALA A 349 1.88 36.55 -17.42
N SER A 350 2.72 37.07 -16.52
CA SER A 350 3.69 36.28 -15.77
C SER A 350 3.69 36.78 -14.34
N GLY A 351 3.78 35.87 -13.38
CA GLY A 351 3.66 36.18 -11.96
C GLY A 351 4.34 35.16 -11.06
N ALA A 352 4.69 35.59 -9.85
CA ALA A 352 5.16 34.71 -8.79
C ALA A 352 4.63 35.13 -7.43
N GLY A 353 4.36 34.16 -6.57
CA GLY A 353 3.90 34.37 -5.20
C GLY A 353 2.59 33.66 -4.92
N VAL A 354 1.64 34.36 -4.31
CA VAL A 354 0.32 33.79 -3.96
C VAL A 354 -0.76 34.53 -4.72
N LEU A 355 -1.57 33.81 -5.48
CA LEU A 355 -2.66 34.35 -6.28
C LEU A 355 -4.00 33.86 -5.73
N VAL A 356 -4.83 34.78 -5.24
CA VAL A 356 -6.21 34.48 -4.84
C VAL A 356 -7.16 34.82 -5.99
N VAL A 357 -7.95 33.84 -6.41
CA VAL A 357 -8.89 33.95 -7.52
C VAL A 357 -10.30 34.00 -6.95
N GLY A 358 -10.94 35.16 -7.07
CA GLY A 358 -12.34 35.37 -6.69
C GLY A 358 -13.35 34.87 -7.74
N PRO A 359 -14.65 34.94 -7.41
CA PRO A 359 -15.73 34.51 -8.30
C PRO A 359 -15.78 35.26 -9.62
N GLY A 360 -16.06 34.53 -10.71
CA GLY A 360 -16.23 35.10 -12.04
C GLY A 360 -14.95 35.60 -12.71
N VAL A 361 -13.77 35.36 -12.12
CA VAL A 361 -12.49 35.67 -12.76
C VAL A 361 -12.32 34.85 -14.04
N ARG A 362 -11.81 35.49 -15.10
CA ARG A 362 -11.57 34.83 -16.39
C ARG A 362 -10.17 35.11 -16.90
N PHE A 363 -9.48 34.05 -17.29
CA PHE A 363 -8.18 34.12 -17.94
C PHE A 363 -8.38 34.01 -19.46
N SER A 364 -8.10 35.09 -20.18
CA SER A 364 -8.15 35.15 -21.63
C SER A 364 -6.76 35.45 -22.18
N GLY A 365 -5.95 34.40 -22.32
CA GLY A 365 -4.60 34.49 -22.85
C GLY A 365 -3.68 33.37 -22.38
N THR A 366 -2.38 33.64 -22.38
CA THR A 366 -1.34 32.72 -21.89
C THR A 366 -0.72 33.33 -20.65
N MET A 367 -0.86 32.68 -19.49
CA MET A 367 -0.11 33.06 -18.29
C MET A 367 0.93 32.01 -17.87
N SER A 368 2.05 32.48 -17.35
CA SER A 368 2.97 31.67 -16.55
C SER A 368 2.88 32.12 -15.09
N PHE A 369 2.67 31.21 -14.15
CA PHE A 369 2.62 31.57 -12.72
C PHE A 369 3.47 30.61 -11.89
N GLU A 370 4.24 31.15 -10.96
CA GLU A 370 5.12 30.40 -10.06
C GLU A 370 4.71 30.62 -8.60
N GLY A 371 4.06 29.63 -7.97
CA GLY A 371 3.72 29.68 -6.55
C GLY A 371 2.39 29.01 -6.23
N ILE A 372 1.61 29.62 -5.34
CA ILE A 372 0.36 29.04 -4.82
C ILE A 372 -0.83 29.80 -5.41
N VAL A 373 -1.79 29.07 -5.96
CA VAL A 373 -3.05 29.65 -6.47
C VAL A 373 -4.21 29.15 -5.62
N LEU A 374 -4.97 30.08 -5.04
CA LEU A 374 -6.12 29.79 -4.19
C LEU A 374 -7.39 30.17 -4.95
N VAL A 375 -8.20 29.16 -5.26
CA VAL A 375 -9.49 29.33 -5.94
C VAL A 375 -10.57 29.35 -4.87
N LEU A 376 -11.12 30.54 -4.60
CA LEU A 376 -12.13 30.73 -3.58
C LEU A 376 -13.45 30.02 -3.97
N PRO A 377 -14.35 29.79 -2.99
CA PRO A 377 -15.68 29.32 -3.32
C PRO A 377 -16.33 30.22 -4.38
N TRP A 378 -17.14 29.64 -5.26
CA TRP A 378 -17.80 30.35 -6.38
C TRP A 378 -16.86 30.82 -7.49
N ALA A 379 -15.55 30.60 -7.37
CA ALA A 379 -14.60 30.86 -8.44
C ALA A 379 -14.43 29.64 -9.34
N SER A 380 -14.14 29.92 -10.61
CA SER A 380 -13.67 28.91 -11.54
C SER A 380 -12.34 29.34 -12.13
N LEU A 381 -11.36 28.46 -12.06
CA LEU A 381 -10.07 28.66 -12.70
C LEU A 381 -10.08 27.91 -14.03
N SER A 382 -10.17 28.63 -15.14
CA SER A 382 -9.93 28.07 -16.48
C SER A 382 -8.52 28.43 -16.92
N THR A 383 -7.65 27.43 -17.08
CA THR A 383 -6.23 27.68 -17.39
C THR A 383 -6.00 28.04 -18.86
N GLY A 384 -6.81 27.58 -19.80
CA GLY A 384 -6.70 27.91 -21.23
C GLY A 384 -5.37 27.47 -21.88
N ASN A 385 -4.39 28.37 -22.00
CA ASN A 385 -3.04 28.05 -22.51
C ASN A 385 -1.96 28.39 -21.47
N SER A 386 -2.30 28.29 -20.20
CA SER A 386 -1.49 28.80 -19.11
C SER A 386 -0.73 27.69 -18.40
N THR A 387 0.48 28.00 -17.96
CA THR A 387 1.33 27.08 -17.20
C THR A 387 1.47 27.60 -15.77
N ILE A 388 1.10 26.78 -14.80
CA ILE A 388 1.24 27.09 -13.37
C ILE A 388 2.25 26.11 -12.77
N TYR A 389 3.32 26.63 -12.19
CA TYR A 389 4.30 25.90 -11.40
C TYR A 389 4.01 26.12 -9.92
N GLY A 390 3.77 25.05 -9.17
CA GLY A 390 3.48 25.10 -7.73
C GLY A 390 2.21 24.33 -7.40
N SER A 391 1.28 24.92 -6.64
CA SER A 391 0.05 24.23 -6.22
C SER A 391 -1.19 25.08 -6.41
N VAL A 392 -2.27 24.46 -6.89
CA VAL A 392 -3.60 25.07 -6.98
C VAL A 392 -4.49 24.46 -5.90
N ILE A 393 -5.03 25.29 -5.01
CA ILE A 393 -5.95 24.86 -3.97
C ILE A 393 -7.34 25.42 -4.27
N GLY A 394 -8.29 24.54 -4.57
CA GLY A 394 -9.71 24.86 -4.71
C GLY A 394 -10.45 24.68 -3.39
N LEU A 395 -11.25 25.66 -3.00
CA LEU A 395 -12.10 25.60 -1.82
C LEU A 395 -13.56 25.52 -2.25
N GLY A 396 -14.14 24.33 -2.19
CA GLY A 396 -15.58 24.13 -2.28
C GLY A 396 -16.30 24.83 -1.13
N GLY A 397 -17.47 25.38 -1.41
CA GLY A 397 -18.37 25.96 -0.40
C GLY A 397 -19.77 25.39 -0.56
N GLU A 398 -20.80 26.16 -0.20
CA GLU A 398 -22.20 25.85 -0.61
C GLU A 398 -22.33 25.85 -2.15
N VAL A 399 -21.46 26.64 -2.79
CA VAL A 399 -21.07 26.70 -4.20
C VAL A 399 -20.15 25.59 -4.70
N ASP A 400 -20.48 24.87 -5.78
CA ASP A 400 -19.47 24.13 -6.54
C ASP A 400 -18.32 25.07 -6.96
N THR A 401 -17.10 24.63 -6.68
CA THR A 401 -15.86 25.28 -7.13
C THR A 401 -15.22 24.39 -8.16
N SER A 402 -14.80 24.96 -9.29
CA SER A 402 -14.24 24.17 -10.38
C SER A 402 -12.85 24.64 -10.79
N VAL A 403 -11.90 23.70 -10.80
CA VAL A 403 -10.60 23.88 -11.44
C VAL A 403 -10.67 23.20 -12.79
N THR A 404 -10.70 24.00 -13.85
CA THR A 404 -10.90 23.55 -15.22
C THR A 404 -9.60 23.73 -15.99
N VAL A 405 -8.93 22.63 -16.29
CA VAL A 405 -7.77 22.58 -17.17
C VAL A 405 -8.26 22.26 -18.57
N GLU A 406 -8.23 23.25 -19.45
CA GLU A 406 -8.67 23.13 -20.85
C GLU A 406 -7.54 23.56 -21.79
N GLY A 407 -7.67 23.27 -23.09
CA GLY A 407 -6.73 23.72 -24.11
C GLY A 407 -5.33 23.12 -23.96
N ASN A 408 -4.31 23.98 -23.87
CA ASN A 408 -2.93 23.58 -23.58
C ASN A 408 -2.50 24.07 -22.19
N GLY A 409 -3.46 24.21 -21.26
CA GLY A 409 -3.15 24.52 -19.88
C GLY A 409 -2.35 23.40 -19.23
N GLU A 410 -1.39 23.77 -18.38
CA GLU A 410 -0.53 22.84 -17.66
C GLU A 410 -0.42 23.27 -16.20
N LEU A 411 -0.69 22.36 -15.27
CA LEU A 411 -0.48 22.50 -13.84
C LEU A 411 0.63 21.55 -13.44
N ARG A 412 1.77 22.09 -13.02
CA ARG A 412 2.98 21.35 -12.71
C ARG A 412 3.32 21.58 -11.24
N TYR A 413 3.33 20.52 -10.45
CA TYR A 413 3.79 20.63 -9.07
C TYR A 413 5.26 21.09 -9.04
N SER A 414 5.57 22.06 -8.18
CA SER A 414 6.94 22.55 -8.03
C SER A 414 7.18 23.01 -6.60
N VAL A 415 7.99 22.22 -5.90
CA VAL A 415 8.49 22.51 -4.55
C VAL A 415 9.17 23.88 -4.50
N GLU A 416 10.05 24.14 -5.47
CA GLU A 416 10.80 25.40 -5.55
C GLU A 416 9.89 26.62 -5.70
N ALA A 417 8.80 26.50 -6.46
CA ALA A 417 7.83 27.59 -6.62
C ALA A 417 7.08 27.89 -5.31
N ILE A 418 6.67 26.83 -4.59
CA ILE A 418 5.94 26.92 -3.32
C ILE A 418 6.85 27.51 -2.24
N GLU A 419 8.08 27.02 -2.10
CA GLU A 419 9.05 27.50 -1.11
C GLU A 419 9.35 28.98 -1.30
N ARG A 420 9.62 29.42 -2.53
CA ARG A 420 9.85 30.85 -2.82
C ARG A 420 8.64 31.71 -2.48
N ALA A 421 7.42 31.22 -2.76
CA ALA A 421 6.21 31.93 -2.43
C ALA A 421 6.07 32.08 -0.90
N LEU A 422 6.29 31.00 -0.14
CA LEU A 422 6.17 31.00 1.33
C LEU A 422 7.28 31.80 2.03
N GLU A 423 8.53 31.66 1.58
CA GLU A 423 9.71 32.37 2.13
C GLU A 423 9.52 33.88 2.04
N ALA A 424 8.92 34.38 0.95
CA ALA A 424 8.64 35.79 0.77
C ALA A 424 7.65 36.37 1.79
N PHE A 425 6.82 35.52 2.39
CA PHE A 425 5.92 35.88 3.48
C PHE A 425 6.45 35.41 4.84
N GLY A 426 7.70 34.93 4.92
CA GLY A 426 8.30 34.47 6.18
C GLY A 426 7.60 33.26 6.80
N VAL A 427 6.95 32.45 5.97
CA VAL A 427 6.34 31.17 6.37
C VAL A 427 7.33 30.06 6.00
N ASP A 428 7.80 29.29 6.99
CA ASP A 428 8.65 28.13 6.72
C ASP A 428 7.79 26.97 6.21
N ARG A 429 8.13 26.41 5.05
CA ARG A 429 7.41 25.29 4.44
C ARG A 429 7.32 24.09 5.40
N ALA A 430 8.35 23.85 6.22
CA ALA A 430 8.38 22.74 7.17
C ALA A 430 7.27 22.84 8.24
N ASP A 431 6.79 24.05 8.52
CA ASP A 431 5.70 24.32 9.47
C ASP A 431 4.32 24.36 8.77
N THR A 432 4.26 24.07 7.47
CA THR A 432 3.01 24.09 6.69
C THR A 432 2.55 22.68 6.31
N PRO A 433 1.28 22.52 5.89
CA PRO A 433 0.79 21.25 5.36
C PRO A 433 1.45 20.87 4.01
N PHE A 434 2.29 21.71 3.42
CA PHE A 434 3.11 21.38 2.25
C PHE A 434 4.44 20.71 2.61
N ALA A 435 4.77 20.56 3.89
CA ALA A 435 5.95 19.82 4.31
C ALA A 435 5.95 18.44 3.65
N ASP A 436 7.12 18.02 3.14
CA ASP A 436 7.24 16.68 2.58
C ASP A 436 6.82 15.68 3.66
N PRO A 437 5.93 14.73 3.38
CA PRO A 437 5.64 13.67 4.32
C PRO A 437 6.98 12.98 4.54
N ALA A 438 7.54 13.15 5.75
CA ALA A 438 8.94 12.88 6.05
C ALA A 438 9.41 11.67 5.25
N THR A 439 10.16 11.90 4.16
CA THR A 439 10.80 10.77 3.52
C THR A 439 11.69 10.21 4.62
N PRO A 440 11.59 8.92 4.96
CA PRO A 440 12.39 8.36 6.04
C PRO A 440 13.85 8.39 5.57
N GLU A 441 14.50 9.54 5.74
CA GLU A 441 15.91 9.80 5.54
C GLU A 441 16.66 8.94 6.58
N GLY A 442 16.78 7.65 6.29
CA GLY A 442 17.31 6.70 7.25
C GLY A 442 16.95 5.24 7.04
N SER A 443 16.00 4.88 6.16
CA SER A 443 15.80 3.46 5.82
C SER A 443 16.84 2.98 4.81
N GLY A 444 18.11 3.00 5.23
CA GLY A 444 19.09 2.09 4.66
C GLY A 444 18.48 0.70 4.74
N SER A 445 18.26 0.07 3.58
CA SER A 445 17.70 -1.26 3.40
C SER A 445 18.65 -2.34 3.91
N GLY A 446 19.09 -2.24 5.16
CA GLY A 446 19.75 -3.27 5.92
C GLY A 446 18.71 -4.24 6.45
N LEU A 447 18.00 -4.93 5.55
CA LEU A 447 17.35 -6.19 5.90
C LEU A 447 18.46 -7.20 6.19
N THR A 448 19.01 -7.20 7.39
CA THR A 448 19.71 -8.37 7.90
C THR A 448 18.64 -9.42 8.23
N PRO A 449 18.56 -10.55 7.52
CA PRO A 449 17.66 -11.62 7.91
C PRO A 449 18.01 -12.08 9.32
N VAL A 450 17.12 -11.87 10.27
CA VAL A 450 17.23 -12.44 11.62
C VAL A 450 16.89 -13.92 11.50
N PHE A 451 17.89 -14.73 11.20
CA PHE A 451 17.79 -16.18 11.34
C PHE A 451 17.73 -16.53 12.83
N TRP A 452 16.54 -16.85 13.31
CA TRP A 452 16.37 -17.54 14.59
C TRP A 452 16.90 -18.97 14.43
N SER A 453 18.16 -19.23 14.84
CA SER A 453 18.60 -20.60 15.09
C SER A 453 17.99 -21.04 16.41
N GLY A 454 16.91 -21.80 16.35
CA GLY A 454 16.40 -22.54 17.50
C GLY A 454 17.46 -23.54 17.95
N ASN A 455 18.15 -23.25 19.05
CA ASN A 455 18.92 -24.25 19.76
C ASN A 455 17.93 -25.08 20.59
N GLY A 456 17.77 -26.33 20.19
CA GLY A 456 17.08 -27.34 20.98
C GLY A 456 17.82 -27.64 22.29
N GLY A 457 17.03 -27.71 23.36
CA GLY A 457 17.31 -28.40 24.61
C GLY A 457 16.02 -29.07 25.06
#